data_AF-C9WXF9-F1
#
_entry.id   AF-C9WXF9-F1
#
_cell.length_a   1.000
_cell.length_b   1.000
_cell.length_c   1.000
_cell.angle_alpha   90.00
_cell.angle_beta   90.00
_cell.angle_gamma   90.00
#
_symmetry.space_group_name_H-M   'P 1'
#
loop_
_entity.id
_entity.type
_entity.pdbx_description
1 polymer ?
#
loop_
_entity_poly.entity_id
_entity_poly.type
_entity_poly.pdbx_seq_one_letter_code
_entity_poly.pdbx_strand_id
1 'polypeptide(L)'
;GAHYVPRAVLVDLEPGTMDSIRSGPYGKIFRPDNFVFGQSGAGNIWAKGHYTEGAELVEEVVDVIRKEAENCDCLQGFQLTHSLGGGTGSGMGT
;
A
#
# COMPACT_ATOMS: atom_id res chain seq x y z
N GLY A 1 -14.07 16.01 19.61
CA GLY A 1 -14.69 15.54 18.36
C GLY A 1 -14.15 14.17 18.04
N ALA A 2 -14.92 13.31 17.37
CA ALA A 2 -14.41 12.00 16.96
C ALA A 2 -13.26 12.17 15.95
N HIS A 3 -12.19 11.39 16.11
CA HIS A 3 -11.09 11.31 15.15
C HIS A 3 -11.47 10.31 14.05
N TYR A 4 -11.69 10.80 12.84
CA TYR A 4 -11.97 9.95 11.67
C TYR A 4 -10.67 9.61 10.95
N VAL A 5 -10.53 8.33 10.60
CA VAL A 5 -9.32 7.77 9.98
C VAL A 5 -9.70 7.14 8.63
N PRO A 6 -8.96 7.41 7.54
CA PRO A 6 -9.19 6.76 6.26
C PRO A 6 -8.93 5.24 6.34
N ARG A 7 -9.85 4.44 5.77
CA ARG A 7 -9.64 3.01 5.52
C ARG A 7 -8.86 2.83 4.22
N ALA A 8 -7.58 3.15 4.27
CA ALA A 8 -6.66 3.06 3.13
C ALA A 8 -5.40 2.30 3.55
N VAL A 9 -4.88 1.47 2.65
CA VAL A 9 -3.58 0.80 2.78
C VAL A 9 -2.67 1.38 1.70
N LEU A 10 -1.53 1.93 2.11
CA LEU A 10 -0.56 2.60 1.26
C LEU A 10 0.63 1.66 1.08
N VAL A 11 0.92 1.29 -0.17
CA VAL A 11 1.92 0.28 -0.50
C VAL A 11 2.91 0.84 -1.52
N ASP A 12 4.19 0.64 -1.28
CA ASP A 12 5.26 0.90 -2.26
C ASP A 12 6.46 -0.01 -1.98
N LEU A 13 7.29 -0.27 -2.98
CA LEU A 13 8.50 -1.08 -2.82
C LEU A 13 9.68 -0.25 -2.27
N GLU A 14 9.52 1.06 -2.18
CA GLU A 14 10.53 1.99 -1.68
C GLU A 14 9.93 2.92 -0.59
N PRO A 15 10.73 3.32 0.42
CA PRO A 15 10.23 4.13 1.54
C PRO A 15 9.95 5.60 1.16
N GLY A 16 10.57 6.11 0.10
CA GLY A 16 10.61 7.56 -0.20
C GLY A 16 9.22 8.20 -0.40
N THR A 17 8.30 7.48 -1.06
CA THR A 17 6.92 7.96 -1.26
C THR A 17 6.17 8.05 0.08
N MET A 18 6.41 7.11 0.99
CA MET A 18 5.72 7.06 2.29
C MET A 18 6.15 8.20 3.20
N ASP A 19 7.44 8.53 3.23
CA ASP A 19 7.96 9.67 4.01
C ASP A 19 7.38 10.99 3.51
N SER A 20 7.19 11.12 2.19
CA SER A 20 6.57 12.28 1.57
C SER A 20 5.09 12.42 1.98
N ILE A 21 4.34 11.31 2.04
CA ILE A 21 2.93 11.33 2.50
C ILE A 21 2.86 11.68 3.99
N ARG A 22 3.70 11.07 4.83
CA ARG A 22 3.71 11.29 6.30
C ARG A 22 4.06 12.73 6.66
N SER A 23 4.97 13.36 5.94
CA SER A 23 5.36 14.76 6.13
C SER A 23 4.38 15.77 5.52
N GLY A 24 3.47 15.30 4.65
CA GLY A 24 2.46 16.12 4.01
C GLY A 24 1.38 16.63 4.97
N PRO A 25 0.53 17.57 4.51
CA PRO A 25 -0.50 18.21 5.34
C PRO A 25 -1.53 17.21 5.90
N TYR A 26 -1.73 16.08 5.23
CA TYR A 26 -2.65 15.03 5.64
C TYR A 26 -1.95 13.79 6.20
N GLY A 27 -0.62 13.77 6.35
CA GLY A 27 0.09 12.55 6.77
C GLY A 27 -0.41 11.96 8.10
N LYS A 28 -0.88 12.82 9.02
CA LYS A 28 -1.34 12.45 10.36
C LYS A 28 -2.75 11.84 10.42
N ILE A 29 -3.53 11.87 9.34
CA ILE A 29 -4.89 11.29 9.36
C ILE A 29 -4.88 9.78 9.13
N PHE A 30 -3.81 9.26 8.51
CA PHE A 30 -3.66 7.83 8.22
C PHE A 30 -3.13 7.08 9.44
N ARG A 31 -3.54 5.81 9.60
CA ARG A 31 -2.94 4.91 10.57
C ARG A 31 -1.50 4.58 10.17
N PRO A 32 -0.51 4.69 11.07
CA PRO A 32 0.87 4.28 10.79
C PRO A 32 0.98 2.83 10.33
N ASP A 33 0.16 1.94 10.87
CA ASP A 33 0.13 0.50 10.56
C ASP A 33 -0.35 0.20 9.13
N ASN A 34 -0.94 1.17 8.44
CA ASN A 34 -1.47 1.01 7.09
C ASN A 34 -0.46 1.42 6.00
N PHE A 35 0.76 1.79 6.39
CA PHE A 35 1.86 2.05 5.47
C PHE A 35 2.74 0.80 5.40
N VAL A 36 2.71 0.10 4.27
CA VAL A 36 3.53 -1.09 4.02
C VAL A 36 4.54 -0.75 2.94
N PHE A 37 5.82 -0.99 3.19
CA PHE A 37 6.85 -0.65 2.21
C PHE A 37 8.08 -1.54 2.24
N GLY A 38 8.63 -1.78 1.05
CA GLY A 38 9.88 -2.51 0.86
C GLY A 38 11.12 -1.65 1.06
N GLN A 39 12.29 -2.27 0.87
CA GLN A 39 13.59 -1.58 0.87
C GLN A 39 14.23 -1.51 -0.53
N SER A 40 13.57 -2.08 -1.54
CA SER A 40 14.12 -2.30 -2.87
C SER A 40 13.04 -2.14 -3.93
N GLY A 41 13.21 -1.15 -4.81
CA GLY A 41 12.25 -0.87 -5.86
C GLY A 41 12.24 -1.90 -7.00
N ALA A 42 11.12 -1.91 -7.73
CA ALA A 42 10.99 -2.68 -8.96
C ALA A 42 11.77 -2.09 -10.14
N GLY A 43 12.28 -0.85 -10.05
CA GLY A 43 13.13 -0.24 -11.08
C GLY A 43 12.50 -0.19 -12.48
N ASN A 44 11.20 0.11 -12.57
CA ASN A 44 10.41 0.10 -13.82
C ASN A 44 10.34 -1.27 -14.53
N ILE A 45 10.53 -2.37 -13.80
CA ILE A 45 10.41 -3.72 -14.33
C ILE A 45 9.19 -4.41 -13.69
N TRP A 46 8.17 -4.70 -14.50
CA TRP A 46 6.98 -5.43 -14.05
C TRP A 46 7.32 -6.78 -13.40
N ALA A 47 8.22 -7.55 -14.02
CA ALA A 47 8.61 -8.87 -13.51
C ALA A 47 9.23 -8.82 -12.10
N LYS A 48 10.00 -7.76 -11.78
CA LYS A 48 10.51 -7.56 -10.41
C LYS A 48 9.37 -7.26 -9.44
N GLY A 49 8.45 -6.39 -9.85
CA GLY A 49 7.29 -6.05 -9.05
C GLY A 49 6.31 -7.21 -8.84
N HIS A 50 6.21 -8.14 -9.78
CA HIS A 50 5.24 -9.25 -9.71
C HIS A 50 5.83 -10.54 -9.13
N TYR A 51 7.04 -10.93 -9.55
CA TYR A 51 7.59 -12.24 -9.21
C TYR A 51 8.65 -12.23 -8.11
N THR A 52 9.29 -11.11 -7.81
CA THR A 52 10.39 -11.06 -6.83
C THR A 52 10.11 -10.08 -5.70
N GLU A 53 10.37 -8.80 -5.89
CA GLU A 53 10.33 -7.78 -4.83
C GLU A 53 8.90 -7.63 -4.26
N GLY A 54 7.89 -7.62 -5.15
CA GLY A 54 6.50 -7.54 -4.70
C GLY A 54 5.97 -8.82 -4.08
N ALA A 55 6.51 -9.98 -4.48
CA ALA A 55 6.12 -11.25 -3.89
C ALA A 55 6.59 -11.37 -2.43
N GLU A 56 7.72 -10.74 -2.08
CA GLU A 56 8.18 -10.68 -0.68
C GLU A 56 7.31 -9.77 0.20
N LEU A 57 6.72 -8.71 -0.38
CA LEU A 57 5.93 -7.73 0.37
C LEU A 57 4.42 -8.06 0.42
N VAL A 58 3.91 -8.88 -0.51
CA VAL A 58 2.47 -9.10 -0.69
C VAL A 58 1.80 -9.72 0.54
N GLU A 59 2.49 -10.61 1.26
CA GLU A 59 1.92 -11.27 2.45
C GLU A 59 1.61 -10.24 3.55
N GLU A 60 2.52 -9.29 3.79
CA GLU A 60 2.33 -8.22 4.76
C GLU A 60 1.15 -7.30 4.35
N VAL A 61 1.07 -6.95 3.07
CA VAL A 61 -0.03 -6.13 2.53
C VAL A 61 -1.38 -6.83 2.74
N VAL A 62 -1.47 -8.12 2.43
CA VAL A 62 -2.70 -8.91 2.57
C VAL A 62 -3.13 -9.00 4.03
N ASP A 63 -2.19 -9.12 4.97
CA ASP A 63 -2.50 -9.15 6.40
C ASP A 63 -3.05 -7.81 6.91
N VAL A 64 -2.52 -6.68 6.41
CA VAL A 64 -3.07 -5.35 6.74
C VAL A 64 -4.46 -5.17 6.14
N ILE A 65 -4.66 -5.56 4.88
CA ILE A 65 -5.98 -5.52 4.21
C ILE A 65 -6.99 -6.37 4.99
N ARG A 66 -6.59 -7.57 5.46
CA ARG A 66 -7.45 -8.44 6.27
C ARG A 66 -7.90 -7.73 7.55
N LYS A 67 -6.98 -7.11 8.29
CA LYS A 67 -7.32 -6.36 9.52
C LYS A 67 -8.30 -5.22 9.24
N GLU A 68 -8.12 -4.48 8.14
CA GLU A 68 -9.06 -3.41 7.76
C GLU A 68 -10.43 -3.94 7.34
N ALA A 69 -10.47 -5.10 6.66
CA ALA A 69 -11.69 -5.77 6.25
C ALA A 69 -12.48 -6.32 7.46
N GLU A 70 -11.81 -6.95 8.42
CA GLU A 70 -12.42 -7.46 9.66
C GLU A 70 -13.02 -6.34 10.54
N ASN A 71 -12.47 -5.13 10.43
CA ASN A 71 -13.01 -3.93 11.09
C ASN A 71 -14.23 -3.33 10.38
N CYS A 72 -14.83 -4.02 9.40
CA CYS A 72 -16.04 -3.62 8.69
C CYS A 72 -17.18 -4.61 8.95
N ASP A 73 -18.38 -4.11 9.23
CA ASP A 73 -19.56 -4.98 9.46
C ASP A 73 -19.97 -5.75 8.19
N CYS A 74 -19.86 -5.10 7.02
CA CYS A 74 -20.15 -5.70 5.72
C CYS A 74 -19.33 -5.01 4.61
N LEU A 75 -18.15 -5.55 4.32
CA LEU A 75 -17.28 -5.05 3.26
C LEU A 75 -17.89 -5.32 1.88
N GLN A 76 -17.98 -4.29 1.03
CA GLN A 76 -18.54 -4.41 -0.33
C GLN A 76 -17.49 -4.63 -1.43
N GLY A 77 -16.24 -4.22 -1.19
CA GLY A 77 -15.17 -4.35 -2.17
C GLY A 77 -14.01 -3.40 -1.89
N PHE A 78 -13.08 -3.35 -2.84
CA PHE A 78 -11.85 -2.55 -2.75
C PHE A 78 -11.76 -1.59 -3.93
N GLN A 79 -11.16 -0.42 -3.68
CA GLN A 79 -10.70 0.48 -4.73
C GLN A 79 -9.18 0.36 -4.81
N LEU A 80 -8.66 -0.05 -5.97
CA LEU A 80 -7.23 -0.15 -6.23
C LEU A 80 -6.80 0.99 -7.15
N THR A 81 -5.83 1.78 -6.70
CA THR A 81 -5.21 2.84 -7.53
C THR A 81 -3.75 2.48 -7.74
N HIS A 82 -3.37 2.24 -8.99
CA HIS A 82 -2.00 1.90 -9.36
C HIS A 82 -1.68 2.40 -10.78
N SER A 83 -0.40 2.54 -11.09
CA SER A 83 0.05 2.88 -12.44
C SER A 83 0.31 1.63 -13.27
N LEU A 84 0.06 1.70 -14.58
CA LEU A 84 0.35 0.59 -15.50
C LEU A 84 1.77 0.66 -16.08
N GLY A 85 2.42 1.82 -16.05
CA GLY A 85 3.72 2.04 -16.69
C GLY A 85 4.94 1.77 -15.80
N GLY A 86 4.80 1.79 -14.47
CA GLY A 86 5.89 1.59 -13.52
C GLY A 86 5.98 0.16 -13.01
N GLY A 87 7.14 -0.28 -12.51
CA GLY A 87 7.35 -1.67 -12.08
C GLY A 87 6.55 -2.06 -10.83
N THR A 88 6.51 -1.18 -9.81
CA THR A 88 5.78 -1.43 -8.57
C THR A 88 4.27 -1.45 -8.81
N GLY A 89 3.74 -0.36 -9.37
CA GLY A 89 2.31 -0.22 -9.63
C GLY A 89 1.77 -1.31 -10.55
N SER A 90 2.46 -1.59 -11.66
CA SER A 90 1.99 -2.61 -12.59
C SER A 90 2.22 -4.03 -12.09
N GLY A 91 3.35 -4.30 -11.43
CA GLY A 91 3.71 -5.64 -10.95
C GLY A 91 2.91 -6.10 -9.73
N MET A 92 2.89 -5.28 -8.67
CA MET A 92 2.17 -5.61 -7.42
C MET A 92 0.67 -5.39 -7.51
N GLY A 93 0.21 -4.51 -8.41
CA GLY A 93 -1.20 -4.24 -8.61
C GLY A 93 -1.92 -5.24 -9.51
N THR A 94 -1.21 -6.21 -10.09
CA THR A 94 -1.77 -7.30 -10.93
C THR A 94 -2.08 -8.52 -10.07
#